data_AF-A0A7X9EDT5-F1
#
_entry.id   AF-A0A7X9EDT5-F1
#
_cell.length_a   1.000
_cell.length_b   1.000
_cell.length_c   1.000
_cell.angle_alpha   90.00
_cell.angle_beta   90.00
_cell.angle_gamma   90.00
#
_symmetry.space_group_name_H-M   'P 1'
#
loop_
_entity.id
_entity.type
_entity.pdbx_description
1 polymer ?
#
loop_
_entity_poly.entity_id
_entity_poly.type
_entity_poly.pdbx_seq_one_letter_code
_entity_poly.pdbx_strand_id
1 'polypeptide(L)'
;MIEYISKWLMDYGINKNLSLFVSNTITILIIIFIIVTAYLLTKKFIIGTIKTHIKRSKNKWDDILVKRKVLEQLAHIIPALVIHLFAPAFPVYGDLIERLAFSYIVVVVIVTIGKLLNVADDIYRQFEISREKPIKGYLQVFKIIVYIIGAIIVISVLTDRSPLAILGGIGAATAILTLVFQNSILGFVASIQLVWNNMLRIG
;
A
#
# COMPACT_ATOMS: atom_id res chain seq x y z
N MET A 1 -0.31 3.54 29.12
CA MET A 1 -1.18 4.76 29.17
C MET A 1 -2.52 4.46 29.81
N ILE A 2 -3.25 3.46 29.32
CA ILE A 2 -4.57 3.05 29.86
C ILE A 2 -4.51 2.64 31.33
N GLU A 3 -3.46 1.93 31.76
CA GLU A 3 -3.25 1.58 33.18
C GLU A 3 -2.97 2.78 34.07
N TYR A 4 -2.25 3.78 33.55
CA TYR A 4 -1.93 5.01 34.29
C TYR A 4 -3.17 5.89 34.48
N ILE A 5 -3.97 6.03 33.42
CA ILE A 5 -5.26 6.73 33.44
C ILE A 5 -6.26 5.98 34.32
N SER A 6 -6.33 4.65 34.21
CA SER A 6 -7.22 3.83 35.05
C SER A 6 -6.84 3.90 36.52
N LYS A 7 -5.54 3.92 36.86
CA LYS A 7 -5.07 4.06 38.24
C LYS A 7 -5.42 5.43 38.81
N TRP A 8 -5.23 6.50 38.04
CA TRP A 8 -5.63 7.85 38.43
C TRP A 8 -7.15 7.99 38.64
N LEU A 9 -7.98 7.33 37.81
CA LEU A 9 -9.43 7.29 38.02
C LEU A 9 -9.85 6.45 39.24
N MET A 10 -9.12 5.37 39.52
CA MET A 10 -9.36 4.56 40.72
C MET A 10 -8.99 5.30 42.00
N ASP A 11 -7.96 6.15 41.99
CA ASP A 11 -7.59 7.02 43.11
C ASP A 11 -8.67 8.07 43.43
N TYR A 12 -9.54 8.40 42.47
CA TYR A 12 -10.73 9.24 42.64
C TYR A 12 -11.99 8.47 43.09
N GLY A 13 -11.88 7.16 43.38
CA GLY A 13 -12.98 6.35 43.90
C GLY A 13 -13.93 5.77 42.84
N ILE A 14 -13.55 5.80 41.56
CA ILE A 14 -14.37 5.27 40.47
C ILE A 14 -14.22 3.72 40.41
N ASN A 15 -15.37 3.03 40.31
CA ASN A 15 -15.44 1.57 40.20
C ASN A 15 -14.54 1.05 39.05
N LYS A 16 -13.78 -0.01 39.31
CA LYS A 16 -12.77 -0.61 38.40
C LYS A 16 -13.28 -0.82 36.97
N ASN A 17 -14.54 -1.23 36.80
CA ASN A 17 -15.14 -1.42 35.47
C ASN A 17 -15.40 -0.10 34.74
N LEU A 18 -15.82 0.93 35.47
CA LEU A 18 -16.07 2.26 34.93
C LEU A 18 -14.75 2.97 34.59
N SER A 19 -13.73 2.83 35.45
CA SER A 19 -12.38 3.40 35.23
C SER A 19 -11.72 2.85 33.97
N LEU A 20 -11.87 1.55 33.70
CA LEU A 20 -11.39 0.92 32.47
C LEU A 20 -12.15 1.41 31.23
N PHE A 21 -13.48 1.53 31.30
CA PHE A 21 -14.28 2.00 30.16
C PHE A 21 -13.96 3.45 29.81
N VAL A 22 -13.92 4.34 30.81
CA VAL A 22 -13.61 5.76 30.63
C VAL A 22 -12.17 5.96 30.13
N SER A 23 -11.20 5.21 30.67
CA SER A 23 -9.80 5.23 30.21
C SER A 23 -9.66 4.83 28.73
N ASN A 24 -10.39 3.81 28.28
CA ASN A 24 -10.41 3.38 26.89
C ASN A 24 -11.01 4.47 25.97
N THR A 25 -12.15 5.06 26.35
CA THR A 25 -12.79 6.13 25.57
C THR A 25 -11.89 7.35 25.44
N ILE A 26 -11.25 7.78 26.55
CA ILE A 26 -10.31 8.92 26.56
C ILE A 26 -9.10 8.61 25.66
N THR A 27 -8.55 7.40 25.74
CA THR A 27 -7.41 6.99 24.92
C THR A 27 -7.74 7.00 23.44
N ILE A 28 -8.92 6.50 23.04
CA ILE A 28 -9.38 6.54 21.64
C ILE A 28 -9.55 7.99 21.17
N LEU A 29 -10.16 8.85 21.99
CA LEU A 29 -10.32 10.27 21.67
C LEU A 29 -8.97 10.98 21.46
N ILE A 30 -8.00 10.73 22.34
CA ILE A 30 -6.64 11.28 22.22
C ILE A 30 -5.99 10.80 20.92
N ILE A 31 -6.12 9.51 20.58
CA ILE A 31 -5.51 8.96 19.36
C ILE A 31 -6.18 9.52 18.11
N ILE A 32 -7.51 9.63 18.07
CA ILE A 32 -8.22 10.28 16.97
C ILE A 32 -7.76 11.74 16.84
N PHE A 33 -7.63 12.46 17.95
CA PHE A 33 -7.14 13.82 17.95
C PHE A 33 -5.71 13.92 17.39
N ILE A 34 -4.79 13.04 17.80
CA ILE A 34 -3.42 12.99 17.27
C ILE A 34 -3.43 12.65 15.77
N ILE A 35 -4.23 11.68 15.32
CA ILE A 35 -4.36 11.29 13.90
C ILE A 35 -4.83 12.47 13.05
N VAL A 36 -5.91 13.14 13.48
CA VAL A 36 -6.47 14.30 12.77
C VAL A 36 -5.45 15.43 12.74
N THR A 37 -4.80 15.71 13.87
CA THR A 37 -3.80 16.78 13.98
C THR A 37 -2.59 16.48 13.11
N ALA A 38 -2.07 15.25 13.13
CA ALA A 38 -0.96 14.81 12.29
C ALA A 38 -1.30 14.87 10.80
N TYR A 39 -2.50 14.44 10.40
CA TYR A 39 -2.96 14.55 9.02
C TYR A 39 -3.08 16.01 8.56
N LEU A 40 -3.70 16.87 9.37
CA LEU A 40 -3.86 18.28 9.07
C LEU A 40 -2.51 19.01 9.01
N LEU A 41 -1.59 18.73 9.95
CA LEU A 41 -0.22 19.26 9.92
C LEU A 41 0.48 18.85 8.64
N THR A 42 0.44 17.56 8.31
CA THR A 42 1.10 17.02 7.11
C THR A 42 0.55 17.67 5.85
N LYS A 43 -0.77 17.77 5.73
CA LYS A 43 -1.42 18.37 4.56
C LYS A 43 -1.13 19.87 4.43
N LYS A 44 -1.14 20.60 5.55
CA LYS A 44 -0.93 22.05 5.55
C LYS A 44 0.54 22.41 5.36
N PHE A 45 1.44 21.77 6.10
CA PHE A 45 2.87 22.08 6.09
C PHE A 45 3.62 21.41 4.93
N ILE A 46 3.51 20.08 4.75
CA ILE A 46 4.34 19.39 3.74
C ILE A 46 3.84 19.74 2.33
N ILE A 47 2.56 19.52 2.05
CA ILE A 47 2.02 19.75 0.70
C ILE A 47 1.94 21.24 0.37
N GLY A 48 1.55 22.08 1.34
CA GLY A 48 1.47 23.54 1.15
C GLY A 48 2.82 24.19 0.87
N THR A 49 3.86 23.83 1.64
CA THR A 49 5.22 24.37 1.45
C THR A 49 5.80 23.89 0.13
N ILE A 50 5.69 22.59 -0.18
CA ILE A 50 6.26 22.04 -1.41
C ILE A 50 5.55 22.62 -2.65
N LYS A 51 4.21 22.75 -2.65
CA LYS A 51 3.49 23.41 -3.77
C LYS A 51 3.94 24.87 -3.97
N THR A 52 4.23 25.58 -2.89
CA THR A 52 4.69 26.98 -2.94
C THR A 52 6.12 27.09 -3.45
N HIS A 53 6.99 26.16 -3.06
CA HIS A 53 8.37 26.09 -3.55
C HIS A 53 8.44 25.69 -5.03
N ILE A 54 7.60 24.75 -5.45
CA ILE A 54 7.56 24.26 -6.83
C ILE A 54 7.05 25.33 -7.80
N LYS A 55 6.05 26.13 -7.41
CA LYS A 55 5.65 27.31 -8.20
C LYS A 55 6.76 28.35 -8.41
N ARG A 56 7.81 28.33 -7.58
CA ARG A 56 8.99 29.20 -7.69
C ARG A 56 10.17 28.52 -8.40
N SER A 57 10.09 27.20 -8.63
CA SER A 57 11.12 26.41 -9.30
C SER A 57 10.96 26.48 -10.82
N LYS A 58 12.06 26.45 -11.57
CA LYS A 58 12.06 26.32 -13.04
C LYS A 58 11.99 24.86 -13.50
N ASN A 59 12.01 23.91 -12.57
CA ASN A 59 12.20 22.49 -12.88
C ASN A 59 10.86 21.79 -13.16
N LYS A 60 10.64 21.36 -14.42
CA LYS A 60 9.37 20.77 -14.87
C LYS A 60 9.01 19.43 -14.22
N TRP A 61 9.99 18.76 -13.61
CA TRP A 61 9.82 17.42 -13.02
C TRP A 61 9.05 17.49 -11.70
N ASP A 62 9.28 18.56 -10.94
CA ASP A 62 8.63 18.80 -9.64
C ASP A 62 7.12 19.07 -9.82
N ASP A 63 6.75 19.76 -10.89
CA ASP A 63 5.36 20.00 -11.27
C ASP A 63 4.59 18.70 -11.52
N ILE A 64 5.25 17.72 -12.15
CA ILE A 64 4.65 16.41 -12.47
C ILE A 64 4.45 15.59 -11.19
N LEU A 65 5.41 15.63 -10.25
CA LEU A 65 5.30 14.99 -8.93
C LEU A 65 4.09 15.53 -8.14
N VAL A 66 3.87 16.85 -8.17
CA VAL A 66 2.69 17.49 -7.56
C VAL A 66 1.40 17.11 -8.29
N LYS A 67 1.40 17.17 -9.63
CA LYS A 67 0.23 16.81 -10.46
C LYS A 67 -0.21 15.37 -10.22
N ARG A 68 0.75 14.44 -10.07
CA ARG A 68 0.49 13.03 -9.77
C ARG A 68 0.21 12.75 -8.29
N LYS A 69 0.18 13.79 -7.44
CA LYS A 69 -0.16 13.69 -6.01
C LYS A 69 0.68 12.64 -5.29
N VAL A 70 1.97 12.56 -5.61
CA VAL A 70 2.92 11.62 -4.98
C VAL A 70 3.12 12.01 -3.52
N LEU A 71 3.37 13.30 -3.27
CA LEU A 71 3.56 13.86 -1.94
C LEU A 71 2.30 13.73 -1.08
N GLU A 72 1.11 13.90 -1.69
CA GLU A 72 -0.16 13.68 -1.00
C GLU A 72 -0.35 12.20 -0.64
N GLN A 73 0.18 11.26 -1.43
CA GLN A 73 0.16 9.85 -1.07
C GLN A 73 1.08 9.57 0.12
N LEU A 74 2.33 10.04 0.08
CA LEU A 74 3.30 9.88 1.16
C LEU A 74 2.81 10.49 2.48
N ALA A 75 2.04 11.57 2.42
CA ALA A 75 1.41 12.18 3.58
C ALA A 75 0.51 11.22 4.37
N HIS A 76 -0.06 10.18 3.73
CA HIS A 76 -0.90 9.18 4.41
C HIS A 76 -0.07 8.18 5.26
N ILE A 77 1.26 8.13 5.08
CA ILE A 77 2.14 7.31 5.93
C ILE A 77 2.16 7.85 7.35
N ILE A 78 2.12 9.18 7.52
CA ILE A 78 2.29 9.81 8.84
C ILE A 78 1.18 9.39 9.83
N PRO A 79 -0.12 9.50 9.49
CA PRO A 79 -1.18 9.02 10.36
C PRO A 79 -1.08 7.52 10.68
N ALA A 80 -0.69 6.70 9.70
CA ALA A 80 -0.57 5.26 9.88
C ALA A 80 0.61 4.89 10.80
N LEU A 81 1.71 5.62 10.70
CA LEU A 81 2.88 5.44 11.57
C LEU A 81 2.56 5.84 13.02
N VAL A 82 1.78 6.91 13.21
CA VAL A 82 1.23 7.25 14.52
C VAL A 82 0.39 6.10 15.07
N ILE A 83 -0.56 5.56 14.30
CA ILE A 83 -1.41 4.43 14.76
C ILE A 83 -0.54 3.23 15.16
N HIS A 84 0.46 2.90 14.35
CA HIS A 84 1.38 1.80 14.62
C HIS A 84 2.16 2.00 15.93
N LEU A 85 2.71 3.20 16.17
CA LEU A 85 3.43 3.53 17.41
C LEU A 85 2.54 3.48 18.67
N PHE A 86 1.26 3.80 18.53
CA PHE A 86 0.29 3.77 19.62
C PHE A 86 -0.41 2.41 19.77
N ALA A 87 -0.16 1.43 18.90
CA ALA A 87 -0.75 0.11 18.97
C ALA A 87 -0.49 -0.62 20.32
N PRO A 88 0.73 -0.57 20.91
CA PRO A 88 1.01 -1.17 22.21
C PRO A 88 0.21 -0.55 23.38
N ALA A 89 -0.40 0.62 23.18
CA ALA A 89 -1.24 1.24 24.20
C ALA A 89 -2.54 0.44 24.45
N PHE A 90 -2.96 -0.43 23.52
CA PHE A 90 -4.16 -1.26 23.62
C PHE A 90 -3.80 -2.73 23.83
N PRO A 91 -3.77 -3.25 25.07
CA PRO A 91 -3.30 -4.62 25.33
C PRO A 91 -4.17 -5.73 24.70
N VAL A 92 -5.46 -5.48 24.44
CA VAL A 92 -6.38 -6.50 23.87
C VAL A 92 -6.34 -6.54 22.34
N TYR A 93 -6.14 -5.39 21.68
CA TYR A 93 -6.24 -5.27 20.22
C TYR A 93 -4.93 -4.78 19.57
N GLY A 94 -3.86 -4.61 20.35
CA GLY A 94 -2.62 -3.98 19.93
C GLY A 94 -1.98 -4.68 18.74
N ASP A 95 -1.85 -6.01 18.79
CA ASP A 95 -1.28 -6.80 17.69
C ASP A 95 -2.08 -6.64 16.38
N LEU A 96 -3.42 -6.66 16.46
CA LEU A 96 -4.27 -6.46 15.28
C LEU A 96 -4.15 -5.03 14.74
N ILE A 97 -4.14 -4.01 15.61
CA ILE A 97 -3.96 -2.60 15.23
C ILE A 97 -2.59 -2.40 14.59
N GLU A 98 -1.55 -3.00 15.16
CA GLU A 98 -0.18 -2.93 14.67
C GLU A 98 -0.06 -3.50 13.26
N ARG A 99 -0.60 -4.71 13.05
CA ARG A 99 -0.64 -5.40 11.75
C ARG A 99 -1.44 -4.64 10.71
N LEU A 100 -2.60 -4.09 11.07
CA LEU A 100 -3.42 -3.28 10.16
C LEU A 100 -2.71 -1.97 9.79
N ALA A 101 -2.10 -1.29 10.76
CA ALA A 101 -1.37 -0.05 10.52
C ALA A 101 -0.16 -0.28 9.63
N PHE A 102 0.63 -1.33 9.89
CA PHE A 102 1.76 -1.71 9.06
C PHE A 102 1.32 -2.10 7.64
N SER A 103 0.26 -2.90 7.51
CA SER A 103 -0.32 -3.28 6.20
C SER A 103 -0.75 -2.04 5.42
N TYR A 104 -1.37 -1.06 6.07
CA TYR A 104 -1.76 0.19 5.44
C TYR A 104 -0.54 0.99 4.97
N ILE A 105 0.53 1.08 5.78
CA ILE A 105 1.79 1.74 5.38
C ILE A 105 2.34 1.07 4.11
N VAL A 106 2.40 -0.27 4.08
CA VAL A 106 2.86 -1.03 2.92
C VAL A 106 2.04 -0.68 1.67
N VAL A 107 0.70 -0.67 1.77
CA VAL A 107 -0.20 -0.26 0.66
C VAL A 107 0.11 1.15 0.18
N VAL A 108 0.29 2.11 1.09
CA VAL A 108 0.63 3.50 0.74
C VAL A 108 1.96 3.57 0.00
N VAL A 109 2.97 2.80 0.42
CA VAL A 109 4.28 2.72 -0.24
C VAL A 109 4.15 2.14 -1.66
N ILE A 110 3.45 1.01 -1.83
CA ILE A 110 3.23 0.38 -3.15
C ILE A 110 2.52 1.34 -4.11
N VAL A 111 1.47 2.00 -3.65
CA VAL A 111 0.74 2.99 -4.45
C VAL A 111 1.64 4.18 -4.80
N THR A 112 2.50 4.60 -3.88
CA THR A 112 3.48 5.67 -4.13
C THR A 112 4.48 5.28 -5.21
N ILE A 113 5.06 4.06 -5.15
CA ILE A 113 5.94 3.54 -6.21
C ILE A 113 5.20 3.54 -7.55
N GLY A 114 3.95 3.06 -7.56
CA GLY A 114 3.11 3.08 -8.76
C GLY A 114 2.86 4.48 -9.31
N LYS A 115 2.76 5.51 -8.47
CA LYS A 115 2.66 6.91 -8.90
C LYS A 115 3.99 7.45 -9.41
N LEU A 116 5.11 7.10 -8.78
CA LEU A 116 6.47 7.46 -9.24
C LEU A 116 6.77 6.89 -10.63
N LEU A 117 6.38 5.64 -10.90
CA LEU A 117 6.51 5.06 -12.24
C LEU A 117 5.69 5.83 -13.29
N ASN A 118 4.50 6.33 -12.93
CA ASN A 118 3.72 7.17 -13.85
C ASN A 118 4.38 8.54 -14.05
N VAL A 119 5.02 9.10 -13.03
CA VAL A 119 5.82 10.33 -13.16
C VAL A 119 7.00 10.09 -14.10
N ALA A 120 7.68 8.96 -13.99
CA ALA A 120 8.76 8.57 -14.90
C ALA A 120 8.25 8.42 -16.36
N ASP A 121 7.09 7.80 -16.57
CA ASP A 121 6.45 7.72 -17.90
C ASP A 121 6.12 9.12 -18.45
N ASP A 122 5.55 10.01 -17.63
CA ASP A 122 5.21 11.37 -18.03
C ASP A 122 6.44 12.20 -18.41
N ILE A 123 7.54 12.06 -17.67
CA ILE A 123 8.83 12.71 -17.98
C ILE A 123 9.39 12.13 -19.28
N TYR A 124 9.38 10.81 -19.43
CA TYR A 124 9.91 10.15 -20.62
C TYR A 124 9.17 10.57 -21.90
N ARG A 125 7.85 10.75 -21.82
CA ARG A 125 7.01 11.22 -22.94
C ARG A 125 7.34 12.65 -23.42
N GLN A 126 8.12 13.42 -22.66
CA GLN A 126 8.54 14.76 -23.10
C GLN A 126 9.68 14.72 -24.12
N PHE A 127 10.38 13.59 -24.26
CA PHE A 127 11.46 13.42 -25.23
C PHE A 127 10.93 12.92 -26.57
N GLU A 128 11.52 13.38 -27.68
CA GLU A 128 11.11 12.99 -29.03
C GLU A 128 11.26 11.49 -29.29
N ILE A 129 12.31 10.87 -28.71
CA ILE A 129 12.59 9.42 -28.76
C ILE A 129 11.42 8.57 -28.24
N SER A 130 10.59 9.12 -27.35
CA SER A 130 9.45 8.39 -26.77
C SER A 130 8.36 8.04 -27.79
N ARG A 131 8.32 8.75 -28.93
CA ARG A 131 7.38 8.47 -30.02
C ARG A 131 7.72 7.18 -30.76
N GLU A 132 9.01 6.89 -30.88
CA GLU A 132 9.50 5.69 -31.56
C GLU A 132 9.62 4.49 -30.61
N LYS A 133 9.94 4.74 -29.33
CA LYS A 133 10.17 3.70 -28.33
C LYS A 133 9.34 3.93 -27.06
N PRO A 134 8.04 3.58 -27.05
CA PRO A 134 7.21 3.75 -25.86
C PRO A 134 7.61 2.78 -24.75
N ILE A 135 7.98 3.31 -23.57
CA ILE A 135 8.38 2.48 -22.41
C ILE A 135 7.21 2.07 -21.51
N LYS A 136 5.99 2.56 -21.80
CA LYS A 136 4.81 2.36 -20.94
C LYS A 136 4.54 0.89 -20.63
N GLY A 137 4.71 0.00 -21.61
CA GLY A 137 4.51 -1.44 -21.44
C GLY A 137 5.45 -2.03 -20.39
N TYR A 138 6.75 -1.69 -20.46
CA TYR A 138 7.74 -2.15 -19.48
C TYR A 138 7.46 -1.62 -18.07
N LEU A 139 7.13 -0.33 -17.94
CA LEU A 139 6.77 0.28 -16.66
C LEU A 139 5.49 -0.36 -16.07
N GLN A 140 4.54 -0.76 -16.92
CA GLN A 140 3.32 -1.43 -16.49
C GLN A 140 3.60 -2.85 -15.98
N VAL A 141 4.43 -3.62 -16.67
CA VAL A 141 4.86 -4.94 -16.19
C VAL A 141 5.59 -4.83 -14.84
N PHE A 142 6.52 -3.88 -14.72
CA PHE A 142 7.21 -3.63 -13.46
C PHE A 142 6.24 -3.21 -12.34
N LYS A 143 5.25 -2.36 -12.66
CA LYS A 143 4.19 -1.98 -11.72
C LYS A 143 3.39 -3.20 -11.25
N ILE A 144 3.03 -4.13 -12.14
CA ILE A 144 2.33 -5.36 -11.76
C ILE A 144 3.17 -6.17 -10.77
N ILE A 145 4.48 -6.34 -11.03
CA ILE A 145 5.40 -7.06 -10.14
C ILE A 145 5.42 -6.41 -8.74
N VAL A 146 5.56 -5.09 -8.67
CA VAL A 146 5.55 -4.34 -7.40
C VAL A 146 4.23 -4.54 -6.64
N TYR A 147 3.09 -4.54 -7.34
CA TYR A 147 1.78 -4.75 -6.71
C TYR A 147 1.62 -6.18 -6.20
N ILE A 148 2.12 -7.18 -6.93
CA ILE A 148 2.09 -8.59 -6.48
C ILE A 148 2.93 -8.76 -5.22
N ILE A 149 4.19 -8.30 -5.23
CA ILE A 149 5.08 -8.34 -4.05
C ILE A 149 4.40 -7.66 -2.87
N GLY A 150 3.82 -6.49 -3.13
CA GLY A 150 3.10 -5.72 -2.14
C GLY A 150 1.91 -6.45 -1.51
N ALA A 151 1.08 -7.08 -2.34
CA ALA A 151 -0.05 -7.88 -1.88
C ALA A 151 0.41 -9.06 -1.00
N ILE A 152 1.50 -9.72 -1.38
CA ILE A 152 2.08 -10.82 -0.60
C ILE A 152 2.55 -10.34 0.77
N ILE A 153 3.23 -9.19 0.84
CA ILE A 153 3.66 -8.60 2.12
C ILE A 153 2.45 -8.28 3.00
N VAL A 154 1.39 -7.72 2.44
CA VAL A 154 0.16 -7.42 3.21
C VAL A 154 -0.46 -8.71 3.76
N ILE A 155 -0.65 -9.73 2.93
CA ILE A 155 -1.24 -11.01 3.38
C ILE A 155 -0.33 -11.68 4.42
N SER A 156 0.99 -11.59 4.24
CA SER A 156 2.00 -12.08 5.18
C SER A 156 1.84 -11.48 6.56
N VAL A 157 1.73 -10.15 6.63
CA VAL A 157 1.53 -9.41 7.89
C VAL A 157 0.21 -9.77 8.54
N LEU A 158 -0.87 -9.86 7.77
CA LEU A 158 -2.20 -10.18 8.28
C LEU A 158 -2.32 -11.62 8.80
N THR A 159 -1.62 -12.56 8.16
CA THR A 159 -1.72 -14.00 8.46
C THR A 159 -0.62 -14.47 9.44
N ASP A 160 0.31 -13.58 9.80
CA ASP A 160 1.50 -13.92 10.61
C ASP A 160 2.38 -15.01 9.98
N ARG A 161 2.45 -15.01 8.65
CA ARG A 161 3.22 -16.00 7.88
C ARG A 161 4.30 -15.30 7.11
N SER A 162 5.43 -15.95 6.89
CA SER A 162 6.49 -15.36 6.08
C SER A 162 6.00 -15.16 4.63
N PRO A 163 6.44 -14.10 3.93
CA PRO A 163 6.11 -13.88 2.53
C PRO A 163 6.50 -15.07 1.63
N LEU A 164 7.62 -15.72 1.98
CA LEU A 164 8.11 -16.92 1.29
C LEU A 164 7.17 -18.12 1.47
N ALA A 165 6.52 -18.27 2.63
CA ALA A 165 5.55 -19.34 2.82
C ALA A 165 4.31 -19.14 1.93
N ILE A 166 3.82 -17.90 1.80
CA ILE A 166 2.70 -17.57 0.91
C ILE A 166 3.09 -17.81 -0.56
N LEU A 167 4.27 -17.33 -0.96
CA LEU A 167 4.81 -17.57 -2.30
C LEU A 167 4.97 -19.07 -2.58
N GLY A 168 5.47 -19.84 -1.61
CA GLY A 168 5.59 -21.29 -1.70
C GLY A 168 4.22 -21.97 -1.87
N GLY A 169 3.20 -21.55 -1.12
CA GLY A 169 1.84 -22.05 -1.26
C GLY A 169 1.21 -21.77 -2.63
N ILE A 170 1.31 -20.52 -3.11
CA ILE A 170 0.82 -20.13 -4.44
C ILE A 170 1.61 -20.88 -5.54
N GLY A 171 2.93 -20.98 -5.39
CA GLY A 171 3.81 -21.71 -6.31
C GLY A 171 3.48 -23.20 -6.39
N ALA A 172 3.27 -23.86 -5.25
CA ALA A 172 2.88 -25.26 -5.18
C ALA A 172 1.50 -25.48 -5.82
N ALA A 173 0.51 -24.65 -5.50
CA ALA A 173 -0.81 -24.72 -6.12
C ALA A 173 -0.75 -24.50 -7.64
N THR A 174 0.07 -23.54 -8.10
CA THR A 174 0.28 -23.26 -9.53
C THR A 174 0.96 -24.43 -10.23
N ALA A 175 1.96 -25.05 -9.59
CA ALA A 175 2.63 -26.23 -10.14
C ALA A 175 1.66 -27.40 -10.30
N ILE A 176 0.85 -27.68 -9.27
CA ILE A 176 -0.18 -28.73 -9.33
C ILE A 176 -1.21 -28.44 -10.43
N LEU A 177 -1.74 -27.21 -10.49
CA LEU A 177 -2.68 -26.80 -11.54
C LEU A 177 -2.06 -26.95 -12.93
N THR A 178 -0.80 -26.53 -13.09
CA THR A 178 -0.08 -26.66 -14.36
C THR A 178 0.09 -28.12 -14.74
N LEU A 179 0.44 -29.00 -13.79
CA LEU A 179 0.58 -30.44 -14.03
C LEU A 179 -0.73 -31.09 -14.45
N VAL A 180 -1.84 -30.78 -13.75
CA VAL A 180 -3.15 -31.36 -14.04
C VAL A 180 -3.69 -30.88 -15.39
N PHE A 181 -3.53 -29.59 -15.70
CA PHE A 181 -4.05 -28.99 -16.92
C PHE A 181 -3.05 -28.93 -18.08
N GLN A 182 -1.87 -29.54 -17.95
CA GLN A 182 -0.78 -29.43 -18.92
C GLN A 182 -1.25 -29.78 -20.35
N ASN A 183 -1.91 -30.93 -20.51
CA ASN A 183 -2.40 -31.40 -21.80
C ASN A 183 -3.52 -30.51 -22.36
N SER A 184 -4.40 -29.99 -21.51
CA SER A 184 -5.46 -29.07 -21.90
C SER A 184 -4.89 -27.72 -22.37
N ILE A 185 -3.87 -27.20 -21.70
CA ILE A 185 -3.17 -25.97 -22.09
C ILE A 185 -2.47 -26.17 -23.45
N LEU A 186 -1.77 -27.29 -23.64
CA LEU A 186 -1.13 -27.65 -24.92
C LEU A 186 -2.17 -27.75 -26.05
N GLY A 187 -3.29 -28.42 -25.82
CA GLY A 187 -4.37 -28.53 -26.80
C GLY A 187 -4.99 -27.16 -27.15
N PHE A 188 -5.16 -26.29 -26.16
CA PHE A 188 -5.66 -24.93 -26.36
C PHE A 188 -4.68 -24.04 -27.13
N VAL A 189 -3.39 -24.09 -26.80
CA VAL A 189 -2.36 -23.35 -27.55
C VAL A 189 -2.26 -23.89 -28.98
N ALA A 190 -2.34 -25.20 -29.17
CA ALA A 190 -2.33 -25.81 -30.50
C ALA A 190 -3.53 -25.37 -31.35
N SER A 191 -4.74 -25.28 -30.79
CA SER A 191 -5.92 -24.82 -31.54
C SER A 191 -5.79 -23.34 -31.96
N ILE A 192 -5.30 -22.46 -31.07
CA ILE A 192 -4.99 -21.07 -31.42
C ILE A 192 -3.93 -21.00 -32.52
N GLN A 193 -2.86 -21.79 -32.43
CA GLN A 193 -1.79 -21.82 -33.42
C GLN A 193 -2.28 -22.31 -34.79
N LEU A 194 -3.13 -23.35 -34.82
CA LEU A 194 -3.69 -23.88 -36.07
C LEU A 194 -4.53 -22.82 -36.80
N VAL A 195 -5.36 -22.06 -36.07
CA VAL A 195 -6.18 -20.98 -36.63
C VAL A 195 -5.30 -19.80 -37.05
N TRP A 196 -4.35 -19.38 -36.22
CA TRP A 196 -3.50 -18.23 -36.52
C TRP A 196 -2.57 -18.46 -37.71
N ASN A 197 -2.05 -19.68 -37.85
CA ASN A 197 -1.17 -20.06 -38.95
C ASN A 197 -1.94 -20.61 -40.18
N ASN A 198 -3.28 -20.54 -40.20
CA ASN A 198 -4.12 -21.10 -41.27
C ASN A 198 -3.74 -22.54 -41.66
N MET A 199 -3.35 -23.36 -40.69
CA MET A 199 -2.89 -24.73 -40.93
C MET A 199 -4.05 -25.69 -41.26
N LEU A 200 -5.29 -25.25 -41.03
CA LEU A 200 -6.51 -25.93 -41.42
C LEU A 200 -7.37 -24.97 -42.24
N ARG A 201 -7.74 -25.38 -43.45
CA ARG A 201 -8.73 -24.71 -44.31
C ARG A 201 -9.90 -25.66 -44.54
N ILE A 202 -11.11 -25.10 -44.56
CA ILE A 202 -12.31 -25.85 -44.93
C ILE A 202 -12.33 -25.90 -46.45
N GLY A 203 -11.86 -27.01 -47.04
CA GLY A 203 -11.85 -27.22 -48.49
C GLY A 203 -10.69 -26.51 -49.19
#